data_AF-A0A2N6LYP2-F1
#
_entry.id   AF-A0A2N6LYP2-F1
#
_cell.length_a   1.000
_cell.length_b   1.000
_cell.length_c   1.000
_cell.angle_alpha   90.00
_cell.angle_beta   90.00
_cell.angle_gamma   90.00
#
_symmetry.space_group_name_H-M   'P 1'
#
loop_
_entity.id
_entity.type
_entity.pdbx_description
1 polymer ?
#
loop_
_entity_poly.entity_id
_entity_poly.type
_entity_poly.pdbx_seq_one_letter_code
_entity_poly.pdbx_strand_id
1 'polypeptide(L)' 'MHISIADDLKKRFHAACALRGLKMSQVVAELIEQWLKANEAPSSEKSKRKADTVDSN' A
#
# COMPACT_ATOMS: atom_id res chain seq x y z
N MET A 1 13.28 10.36 -3.40
CA MET A 1 12.83 10.02 -4.78
C MET A 1 11.89 11.12 -5.23
N HIS A 2 12.14 11.79 -6.37
CA HIS A 2 11.21 12.77 -6.93
C HIS A 2 10.35 12.11 -8.01
N ILE A 3 9.04 12.26 -7.89
CA ILE A 3 8.08 11.76 -8.88
C ILE A 3 7.55 12.97 -9.66
N SER A 4 7.82 13.01 -10.95
CA SER A 4 7.30 14.04 -11.85
C SER A 4 5.90 13.65 -12.31
N ILE A 5 4.91 14.46 -11.94
CA ILE A 5 3.51 14.32 -12.36
C ILE A 5 3.17 15.53 -13.22
N ALA A 6 2.57 15.31 -14.39
CA ALA A 6 2.12 16.38 -15.27
C ALA A 6 1.22 17.37 -14.51
N ASP A 7 1.41 18.66 -14.76
CA ASP A 7 0.79 19.72 -13.97
C ASP A 7 -0.75 19.70 -14.04
N ASP A 8 -1.31 19.45 -15.23
CA ASP A 8 -2.76 19.28 -15.43
C ASP A 8 -3.32 18.14 -14.57
N LEU A 9 -2.64 16.99 -14.57
CA LEU A 9 -3.06 15.82 -13.81
C LEU A 9 -3.00 16.10 -12.30
N LYS A 10 -1.93 16.75 -11.83
CA LYS A 10 -1.80 17.16 -10.42
C LYS A 10 -2.94 18.11 -10.01
N LYS A 11 -3.28 19.09 -10.86
CA LYS A 11 -4.37 20.04 -10.61
C LYS A 11 -5.72 19.36 -10.52
N ARG A 12 -6.04 18.47 -11.47
CA ARG A 12 -7.30 17.70 -11.47
C ARG A 12 -7.41 16.80 -10.25
N PHE A 13 -6.33 16.10 -9.91
CA PHE A 13 -6.29 15.25 -8.72
C PHE A 13 -6.45 16.08 -7.42
N HIS A 14 -5.77 17.22 -7.31
CA HIS A 14 -5.91 18.12 -6.17
C HIS A 14 -7.35 18.64 -6.02
N ALA A 15 -7.96 19.10 -7.11
CA ALA A 15 -9.34 19.56 -7.11
C ALA A 15 -10.32 18.45 -6.65
N ALA A 16 -10.15 17.23 -7.15
CA ALA A 16 -10.97 16.10 -6.74
C ALA A 16 -10.80 15.74 -5.24
N CYS A 17 -9.58 15.82 -4.71
CA CYS A 17 -9.32 15.62 -3.28
C CYS A 17 -9.99 16.72 -2.44
N ALA A 18 -9.83 17.98 -2.85
CA ALA A 18 -10.39 19.13 -2.15
C ALA A 18 -11.93 19.10 -2.10
N LEU A 19 -12.59 18.74 -3.21
CA LEU A 19 -14.05 18.59 -3.27
C LEU A 19 -14.58 17.52 -2.31
N ARG A 20 -13.75 16.52 -1.97
CA ARG A 20 -14.08 15.45 -1.03
C ARG A 20 -13.59 15.71 0.40
N GLY A 21 -12.94 16.85 0.64
CA GLY A 21 -12.35 17.18 1.94
C GLY A 21 -11.15 16.30 2.33
N LEU A 22 -10.48 15.68 1.36
CA LEU A 22 -9.35 14.76 1.59
C LEU A 22 -8.01 15.44 1.31
N LYS A 23 -6.99 15.06 2.08
CA LYS A 23 -5.60 15.47 1.78
C LYS A 23 -5.04 14.64 0.64
N MET A 24 -4.35 15.26 -0.32
CA MET A 24 -3.68 14.54 -1.42
C MET A 24 -2.76 13.42 -0.91
N SER A 25 -2.03 13.66 0.18
CA SER A 25 -1.12 12.66 0.76
C SER A 25 -1.85 11.41 1.25
N GLN A 26 -3.05 11.55 1.81
CA GLN A 26 -3.87 10.42 2.26
C GLN A 26 -4.29 9.57 1.05
N VAL A 27 -4.83 10.22 0.01
CA VAL A 27 -5.29 9.52 -1.20
C VAL A 27 -4.12 8.83 -1.92
N VAL A 28 -2.96 9.49 -2.00
CA VAL A 28 -1.76 8.87 -2.60
C VAL A 28 -1.29 7.67 -1.78
N ALA A 29 -1.26 7.76 -0.45
CA ALA A 29 -0.87 6.63 0.40
C ALA A 29 -1.79 5.42 0.19
N GLU A 30 -3.11 5.63 0.19
CA GLU A 30 -4.07 4.53 -0.04
C GLU A 30 -3.91 3.90 -1.43
N LEU A 31 -3.68 4.71 -2.47
CA LEU A 31 -3.45 4.19 -3.81
C LEU A 31 -2.14 3.37 -3.90
N ILE A 32 -1.10 3.76 -3.18
CA ILE A 32 0.16 3.00 -3.09
C ILE A 32 -0.10 1.66 -2.38
N GLU A 33 -0.80 1.66 -1.25
CA GLU A 33 -1.13 0.44 -0.51
C GLU A 33 -1.99 -0.52 -1.35
N GLN A 34 -2.98 0.01 -2.07
CA GLN A 34 -3.81 -0.79 -2.98
C GLN A 34 -2.99 -1.39 -4.12
N TRP A 35 -2.07 -0.62 -4.71
CA TRP A 35 -1.17 -1.11 -5.74
C TRP A 35 -0.27 -2.23 -5.21
N LEU A 36 0.34 -2.04 -4.03
CA LEU A 36 1.16 -3.07 -3.39
C LEU A 36 0.34 -4.33 -3.11
N LYS A 37 -0.86 -4.21 -2.51
CA LYS A 37 -1.71 -5.38 -2.24
C LYS A 37 -2.07 -6.17 -3.50
N ALA A 38 -2.24 -5.49 -4.64
CA ALA A 38 -2.57 -6.14 -5.91
C ALA A 38 -1.36 -6.75 -6.62
N ASN A 39 -0.14 -6.25 -6.36
CA ASN A 39 1.05 -6.56 -7.14
C ASN A 39 2.21 -7.16 -6.32
N GLU A 40 2.14 -7.14 -5.00
CA GLU A 40 3.07 -7.88 -4.15
C GLU A 40 2.88 -9.35 -4.45
N ALA A 41 3.95 -9.96 -4.98
CA ALA A 41 4.02 -11.40 -5.08
C ALA A 41 3.77 -11.97 -3.68
N PRO A 42 3.05 -13.10 -3.55
CA PRO A 42 2.91 -13.74 -2.25
C PRO A 42 4.32 -14.02 -1.74
N SER A 43 4.74 -13.27 -0.72
CA SER A 43 6.02 -13.50 -0.07
C SER A 43 6.03 -14.96 0.33
N SER A 44 7.00 -15.70 -0.19
CA SER A 44 7.21 -17.10 0.16
C SER A 44 7.72 -17.19 1.59
N GLU A 45 6.98 -16.70 2.57
CA GLU A 45 7.19 -17.00 3.99
C GLU A 45 6.50 -18.31 4.34
N LYS A 46 6.90 -19.37 3.62
CA LYS A 46 6.85 -20.72 4.16
C LYS A 46 8.16 -20.97 4.88
N SER A 47 8.17 -20.78 6.20
CA SER A 47 8.75 -21.71 7.19
C SER A 47 9.25 -20.99 8.45
N LYS A 48 8.42 -21.01 9.49
CA LYS A 48 8.81 -21.77 10.69
C LYS A 48 7.57 -22.25 11.41
N ARG A 49 7.26 -23.53 11.21
CA ARG A 49 6.28 -24.28 11.99
C ARG A 49 6.64 -24.08 13.46
N LYS A 50 5.64 -23.77 14.28
CA LYS A 50 5.69 -24.07 15.71
C LYS A 50 6.01 -25.56 15.83
N ALA A 51 7.17 -25.88 16.39
CA ALA A 51 7.41 -27.20 16.93
C ALA A 51 6.72 -27.21 18.30
N ASP A 52 5.49 -27.72 18.30
CA ASP A 52 4.79 -28.13 19.50
C ASP A 52 5.67 -29.09 20.30
N THR A 53 5.78 -28.79 21.58
CA THR A 53 6.30 -29.64 22.65
C THR A 53 5.57 -30.99 22.62
N VAL A 54 6.32 -32.09 22.46
CA VAL A 54 5.84 -33.43 22.80
C VAL A 54 6.66 -33.93 23.97
N ASP A 55 5.93 -34.12 25.07
CA ASP A 55 6.29 -34.79 26.31
C ASP A 55 6.25 -36.34 26.13
N SER A 56 6.84 -37.08 27.07
CA SER A 56 6.96 -38.56 27.19
C SER A 56 8.04 -39.24 26.31
N ASN A 57 8.95 -40.08 26.83
CA ASN A 57 8.84 -41.10 27.89
C ASN A 57 10.19 -41.33 28.59
#